data_AF-A0A6J3KU72-F1
#
_entry.id   AF-A0A6J3KU72-F1
#
_cell.length_a   1.000
_cell.length_b   1.000
_cell.length_c   1.000
_cell.angle_alpha   90.00
_cell.angle_beta   90.00
_cell.angle_gamma   90.00
#
_symmetry.space_group_name_H-M   'P 1'
#
loop_
_entity.id
_entity.type
_entity.pdbx_description
1 polymer ?
#
loop_
_entity_poly.entity_id
_entity_poly.type
_entity_poly.pdbx_seq_one_letter_code
_entity_poly.pdbx_strand_id
1 'polypeptide(L)'
;MNEVNYFMNVTGPEHWIIFDFETTDFIWNVLIWMRNYWWKCFYYTAIYLVVIFTGKLYMSNRPKFDLRSALALWSGLLAIFSIIGTIRTMPELFHILYNHGFYYSICSNSYYTHDHVCAFWSSLFALSKIVELGDTVFIVLRKQPLIFLHWYHHITVIYFTWYSYALLMGTSRWYIVMNYFVHSWMYSYYALKAMEIKPPRFIAMMITTMQLVQMVVGFFVTGAAYYYIKIGEKECHATTFNAACGLLMYFSYFVLFAMYFYKTYLSGNSRTKVE
;
A
#
# COMPACT_ATOMS: atom_id res chain seq x y z
N MET A 1 -7.46 33.89 -13.56
CA MET A 1 -8.81 33.31 -13.40
C MET A 1 -9.08 32.12 -14.34
N ASN A 2 -8.05 31.42 -14.87
CA ASN A 2 -8.25 30.41 -15.93
C ASN A 2 -7.70 28.99 -15.65
N GLU A 3 -6.95 28.73 -14.57
CA GLU A 3 -6.34 27.40 -14.35
C GLU A 3 -7.07 26.51 -13.33
N VAL A 4 -7.91 27.09 -12.46
CA VAL A 4 -8.82 26.32 -11.58
C VAL A 4 -9.81 25.48 -12.42
N ASN A 5 -10.14 25.94 -13.63
CA ASN A 5 -11.00 25.22 -14.57
C ASN A 5 -10.30 24.04 -15.26
N TYR A 6 -8.97 23.95 -15.26
CA TYR A 6 -8.26 22.84 -15.92
C TYR A 6 -8.44 21.53 -15.15
N PHE A 7 -8.36 21.57 -13.81
CA PHE A 7 -8.58 20.40 -12.96
C PHE A 7 -10.05 19.95 -12.94
N MET A 8 -11.00 20.87 -13.21
CA MET A 8 -12.44 20.59 -13.19
C MET A 8 -13.00 19.91 -14.46
N ASN A 9 -12.27 19.95 -15.58
CA ASN A 9 -12.74 19.47 -16.88
C ASN A 9 -12.17 18.12 -17.32
N VAL A 10 -11.42 17.42 -16.44
CA VAL A 10 -10.84 16.12 -16.78
C VAL A 10 -11.83 15.01 -16.46
N THR A 11 -12.43 14.46 -17.53
CA THR A 11 -13.20 13.22 -17.45
C THR A 11 -12.25 12.06 -17.19
N GLY A 12 -12.52 11.25 -16.15
CA GLY A 12 -11.80 9.99 -15.93
C GLY A 12 -11.94 9.04 -17.14
N PRO A 13 -11.15 7.96 -17.20
CA PRO A 13 -11.34 6.96 -18.25
C PRO A 13 -12.78 6.44 -18.23
N GLU A 14 -13.31 6.08 -19.40
CA GLU A 14 -14.56 5.32 -19.47
C GLU A 14 -14.34 3.96 -18.80
N HIS A 15 -14.71 3.84 -17.53
CA HIS A 15 -14.77 2.56 -16.84
C HIS A 15 -15.78 1.68 -17.57
N TRP A 16 -15.37 0.48 -18.00
CA TRP A 16 -16.24 -0.44 -18.75
C TRP A 16 -17.57 -0.76 -18.05
N ILE A 17 -17.59 -0.64 -16.72
CA ILE A 17 -18.69 -0.92 -15.81
C ILE A 17 -18.43 -0.03 -14.59
N ILE A 18 -19.44 0.72 -14.16
CA ILE A 18 -19.45 1.46 -12.89
C ILE A 18 -20.49 0.76 -12.02
N PHE A 19 -20.11 0.33 -10.83
CA PHE A 19 -21.05 -0.31 -9.91
C PHE A 19 -21.71 0.73 -9.00
N ASP A 20 -23.00 0.57 -8.71
CA ASP A 20 -23.75 1.50 -7.85
C ASP A 20 -23.12 1.68 -6.47
N PHE A 21 -22.47 0.64 -5.93
CA PHE A 21 -21.80 0.75 -4.62
C PHE A 21 -20.57 1.66 -4.65
N GLU A 22 -19.94 1.86 -5.82
CA GLU A 22 -18.75 2.70 -5.98
C GLU A 22 -19.09 4.19 -6.11
N THR A 23 -20.36 4.52 -6.33
CA THR A 23 -20.86 5.91 -6.41
C THR A 23 -21.60 6.35 -5.14
N THR A 24 -21.52 5.55 -4.07
CA THR A 24 -22.23 5.81 -2.81
C THR A 24 -21.61 6.94 -1.97
N ASP A 25 -22.43 7.50 -1.08
CA ASP A 25 -22.02 8.44 -0.03
C ASP A 25 -20.94 7.88 0.92
N PHE A 26 -20.65 6.58 0.84
CA PHE A 26 -19.55 5.94 1.56
C PHE A 26 -18.22 6.69 1.38
N ILE A 27 -17.90 7.14 0.17
CA ILE A 27 -16.67 7.88 -0.11
C ILE A 27 -16.59 9.14 0.77
N TRP A 28 -17.65 9.96 0.74
CA TRP A 28 -17.71 11.21 1.50
C TRP A 28 -17.67 10.96 3.01
N ASN A 29 -18.38 9.93 3.48
CA ASN A 29 -18.37 9.55 4.89
C ASN A 29 -16.96 9.14 5.36
N VAL A 30 -16.26 8.31 4.58
CA VAL A 30 -14.87 7.91 4.90
C VAL A 30 -13.93 9.10 4.82
N LEU A 31 -14.07 9.96 3.82
CA LEU A 31 -13.26 11.16 3.66
C LEU A 31 -13.39 12.10 4.87
N ILE A 32 -14.62 12.46 5.23
CA ILE A 32 -14.92 13.35 6.35
C ILE A 32 -14.41 12.73 7.65
N TRP A 33 -14.64 11.44 7.84
CA TRP A 33 -14.16 10.72 9.00
C TRP A 33 -12.63 10.73 9.08
N MET A 34 -11.93 10.41 7.99
CA MET A 34 -10.47 10.44 7.93
C MET A 34 -9.93 11.85 8.18
N ARG A 35 -10.53 12.90 7.62
CA ARG A 35 -10.11 14.29 7.88
C ARG A 35 -10.22 14.67 9.35
N ASN A 36 -11.29 14.27 10.02
CA ASN A 36 -11.51 14.59 11.43
C ASN A 36 -10.74 13.68 12.40
N TYR A 37 -10.44 12.45 11.97
CA TYR A 37 -9.96 11.39 12.85
C TYR A 37 -8.72 10.66 12.34
N TRP A 38 -7.95 11.24 11.41
CA TRP A 38 -6.71 10.63 10.91
C TRP A 38 -5.75 10.28 12.06
N TRP A 39 -5.72 11.08 13.13
CA TRP A 39 -4.90 10.86 14.32
C TRP A 39 -5.24 9.57 15.07
N LYS A 40 -6.39 8.93 14.82
CA LYS A 40 -6.71 7.60 15.36
C LYS A 40 -5.73 6.53 14.88
N CYS A 41 -4.98 6.78 13.79
CA CYS A 41 -3.89 5.90 13.36
C CYS A 41 -2.86 5.64 14.49
N PHE A 42 -2.56 6.64 15.32
CA PHE A 42 -1.69 6.49 16.50
C PHE A 42 -2.26 5.53 17.54
N TYR A 43 -3.58 5.59 17.74
CA TYR A 43 -4.27 4.68 18.66
C TYR A 43 -4.26 3.24 18.13
N TYR A 44 -4.57 3.02 16.85
CA TYR A 44 -4.57 1.69 16.24
C TYR A 44 -3.18 1.03 16.24
N THR A 45 -2.14 1.81 15.94
CA THR A 45 -0.75 1.34 15.97
C THR A 45 -0.23 1.07 17.39
N ALA A 46 -0.65 1.87 18.38
CA ALA A 46 -0.34 1.59 19.80
C ALA A 46 -0.98 0.27 20.26
N ILE A 47 -2.28 0.06 19.96
CA ILE A 47 -2.95 -1.22 20.22
C ILE A 47 -2.22 -2.37 19.52
N TYR A 48 -1.89 -2.20 18.24
CA TYR A 48 -1.16 -3.19 17.47
C TYR A 48 0.15 -3.60 18.14
N LEU A 49 0.96 -2.62 18.57
CA LEU A 49 2.22 -2.89 19.28
C LEU A 49 2.00 -3.68 20.58
N VAL A 50 1.00 -3.28 21.37
CA VAL A 50 0.63 -4.01 22.60
C VAL A 50 0.24 -5.44 22.25
N VAL A 51 -0.65 -5.65 21.28
CA VAL A 51 -1.14 -6.97 20.86
C VAL A 51 0.00 -7.87 20.37
N ILE A 52 0.91 -7.37 19.53
CA ILE A 52 1.99 -8.21 18.98
C ILE A 52 2.99 -8.63 20.05
N PHE A 53 3.38 -7.73 20.96
CA PHE A 53 4.38 -8.02 21.97
C PHE A 53 3.81 -8.84 23.13
N THR A 54 2.61 -8.50 23.60
CA THR A 54 1.90 -9.33 24.59
C THR A 54 1.55 -10.70 24.01
N GLY A 55 1.10 -10.76 22.76
CA GLY A 55 0.82 -12.01 22.04
C GLY A 55 2.06 -12.88 21.89
N LYS A 56 3.23 -12.29 21.60
CA LYS A 56 4.50 -13.02 21.52
C LYS A 56 4.90 -13.62 22.88
N LEU A 57 4.73 -12.88 23.97
CA LEU A 57 4.97 -13.37 25.34
C LEU A 57 3.96 -14.47 25.70
N TYR A 58 2.69 -14.26 25.43
CA TYR A 58 1.64 -15.24 25.69
C TYR A 58 1.85 -16.56 24.93
N MET A 59 2.32 -16.47 23.69
CA MET A 59 2.61 -17.62 22.86
C MET A 59 3.92 -18.32 23.26
N SER A 60 4.83 -17.72 24.03
CA SER A 60 6.13 -18.33 24.34
C SER A 60 5.97 -19.74 24.91
N ASN A 61 5.02 -19.90 25.83
CA ASN A 61 4.78 -21.12 26.59
C ASN A 61 3.69 -22.03 25.99
N ARG A 62 3.22 -21.76 24.75
CA ARG A 62 2.13 -22.51 24.10
C ARG A 62 2.58 -23.17 22.79
N PRO A 63 1.94 -24.26 22.34
CA PRO A 63 2.20 -24.78 21.00
C PRO A 63 1.78 -23.77 19.92
N LYS A 64 2.39 -23.86 18.73
CA LYS A 64 1.98 -23.07 17.56
C LYS A 64 0.56 -23.47 17.14
N PHE A 65 -0.27 -22.50 16.75
CA PHE A 65 -1.57 -22.81 16.17
C PHE A 65 -1.46 -23.23 14.71
N ASP A 66 -2.26 -24.20 14.29
CA ASP A 66 -2.46 -24.49 12.87
C ASP A 66 -3.61 -23.67 12.32
N LEU A 67 -3.27 -22.53 11.71
CA LEU A 67 -4.21 -21.57 11.14
C LEU A 67 -4.10 -21.52 9.62
N ARG A 68 -3.68 -22.62 8.97
CA ARG A 68 -3.44 -22.64 7.52
C ARG A 68 -4.66 -22.26 6.70
N SER A 69 -5.81 -22.89 6.96
CA SER A 69 -7.05 -22.60 6.22
C SER A 69 -7.51 -21.15 6.42
N ALA A 70 -7.44 -20.65 7.66
CA ALA A 70 -7.75 -19.26 7.98
C ALA A 70 -6.79 -18.29 7.29
N LEU A 71 -5.48 -18.58 7.29
CA LEU A 71 -4.46 -17.79 6.61
C LEU A 71 -4.62 -17.82 5.08
N ALA A 72 -5.00 -18.96 4.51
CA ALA A 72 -5.27 -19.10 3.08
C ALA A 72 -6.48 -18.27 2.68
N LEU A 73 -7.58 -18.35 3.44
CA LEU A 73 -8.76 -17.52 3.23
C LEU A 73 -8.43 -16.03 3.37
N TRP A 74 -7.74 -15.66 4.44
CA TRP A 74 -7.31 -14.28 4.71
C TRP A 74 -6.46 -13.71 3.58
N SER A 75 -5.40 -14.43 3.20
CA SER A 75 -4.51 -14.02 2.11
C SER A 75 -5.24 -14.01 0.76
N GLY A 76 -6.15 -14.97 0.54
CA GLY A 76 -6.98 -15.03 -0.67
C GLY A 76 -7.93 -13.84 -0.79
N LEU A 77 -8.57 -13.43 0.30
CA LEU A 77 -9.43 -12.24 0.34
C LEU A 77 -8.63 -10.96 0.07
N LEU A 78 -7.45 -10.81 0.69
CA LEU A 78 -6.56 -9.66 0.43
C LEU A 78 -6.00 -9.67 -0.99
N ALA A 79 -5.76 -10.84 -1.58
CA ALA A 79 -5.36 -10.99 -2.98
C ALA A 79 -6.48 -10.53 -3.91
N ILE A 80 -7.71 -11.03 -3.74
CA ILE A 80 -8.88 -10.63 -4.53
C ILE A 80 -9.11 -9.12 -4.41
N PHE A 81 -9.10 -8.59 -3.19
CA PHE A 81 -9.23 -7.17 -2.92
C PHE A 81 -8.18 -6.34 -3.69
N SER A 82 -6.92 -6.77 -3.66
CA SER A 82 -5.83 -6.07 -4.34
C SER A 82 -5.92 -6.18 -5.87
N ILE A 83 -6.35 -7.34 -6.39
CA ILE A 83 -6.52 -7.57 -7.82
C ILE A 83 -7.63 -6.66 -8.37
N ILE A 84 -8.77 -6.61 -7.69
CA ILE A 84 -9.87 -5.73 -8.09
C ILE A 84 -9.42 -4.28 -7.97
N GLY A 85 -8.79 -3.88 -6.86
CA GLY A 85 -8.23 -2.53 -6.69
C GLY A 85 -7.27 -2.13 -7.81
N THR A 86 -6.40 -3.05 -8.25
CA THR A 86 -5.50 -2.84 -9.40
C THR A 86 -6.30 -2.62 -10.69
N ILE A 87 -7.24 -3.52 -11.01
CA ILE A 87 -8.05 -3.45 -12.23
C ILE A 87 -8.87 -2.15 -12.29
N ARG A 88 -9.33 -1.66 -11.14
CA ARG A 88 -10.18 -0.45 -11.06
C ARG A 88 -9.38 0.85 -11.07
N THR A 89 -8.16 0.88 -10.53
CA THR A 89 -7.37 2.12 -10.40
C THR A 89 -6.26 2.29 -11.44
N MET A 90 -5.70 1.19 -11.95
CA MET A 90 -4.58 1.22 -12.89
C MET A 90 -4.93 1.85 -14.26
N PRO A 91 -6.13 1.61 -14.84
CA PRO A 91 -6.52 2.27 -16.09
C PRO A 91 -6.57 3.80 -15.99
N GLU A 92 -7.02 4.36 -14.86
CA GLU A 92 -7.03 5.81 -14.62
C GLU A 92 -5.62 6.38 -14.63
N LEU A 93 -4.68 5.73 -13.95
CA LEU A 93 -3.29 6.18 -13.95
C LEU A 93 -2.71 6.22 -15.37
N PHE A 94 -2.94 5.17 -16.17
CA PHE A 94 -2.46 5.15 -17.55
C PHE A 94 -3.14 6.20 -18.44
N HIS A 95 -4.45 6.38 -18.29
CA HIS A 95 -5.20 7.40 -19.01
C HIS A 95 -4.66 8.81 -18.71
N ILE A 96 -4.45 9.12 -17.43
CA ILE A 96 -3.91 10.40 -17.01
C ILE A 96 -2.48 10.60 -17.52
N LEU A 97 -1.63 9.57 -17.45
CA LEU A 97 -0.26 9.64 -17.94
C LEU A 97 -0.19 9.90 -19.44
N TYR A 98 -1.05 9.25 -20.22
CA TYR A 98 -1.07 9.37 -21.66
C TYR A 98 -1.64 10.73 -22.12
N ASN A 99 -2.75 11.19 -21.53
CA ASN A 99 -3.47 12.37 -21.99
C ASN A 99 -3.03 13.69 -21.34
N HIS A 100 -2.57 13.66 -20.08
CA HIS A 100 -2.23 14.87 -19.31
C HIS A 100 -0.76 14.93 -18.86
N GLY A 101 -0.03 13.83 -19.03
CA GLY A 101 1.40 13.74 -18.75
C GLY A 101 1.76 13.52 -17.29
N PHE A 102 3.07 13.38 -17.05
CA PHE A 102 3.61 12.96 -15.75
C PHE A 102 3.34 13.95 -14.62
N TYR A 103 3.50 15.26 -14.87
CA TYR A 103 3.20 16.31 -13.89
C TYR A 103 1.79 16.16 -13.32
N TYR A 104 0.79 16.04 -14.21
CA TYR A 104 -0.61 15.96 -13.81
C TYR A 104 -0.89 14.67 -13.04
N SER A 105 -0.29 13.55 -13.42
CA SER A 105 -0.44 12.27 -12.70
C SER A 105 0.02 12.31 -11.24
N ILE A 106 0.95 13.23 -10.92
CA ILE A 106 1.55 13.40 -9.59
C ILE A 106 0.83 14.48 -8.80
N CYS A 107 0.55 15.61 -9.44
CA CYS A 107 0.14 16.82 -8.73
C CYS A 107 -1.39 17.01 -8.68
N SER A 108 -2.13 16.39 -9.60
CA SER A 108 -3.59 16.47 -9.62
C SER A 108 -4.22 15.43 -8.68
N ASN A 109 -5.19 15.87 -7.88
CA ASN A 109 -6.04 15.02 -7.05
C ASN A 109 -7.37 14.65 -7.75
N SER A 110 -7.46 14.83 -9.07
CA SER A 110 -8.70 14.64 -9.85
C SER A 110 -9.34 13.26 -9.68
N TYR A 111 -8.57 12.23 -9.36
CA TYR A 111 -9.07 10.88 -9.12
C TYR A 111 -9.92 10.75 -7.84
N TYR A 112 -9.88 11.73 -6.93
CA TYR A 112 -10.79 11.79 -5.78
C TYR A 112 -12.10 12.52 -6.10
N THR A 113 -12.06 13.49 -7.02
CA THR A 113 -13.18 14.41 -7.26
C THR A 113 -13.99 14.09 -8.51
N HIS A 114 -13.35 13.55 -9.55
CA HIS A 114 -13.97 13.31 -10.86
C HIS A 114 -14.13 11.83 -11.19
N ASP A 115 -13.43 10.93 -10.49
CA ASP A 115 -13.51 9.50 -10.68
C ASP A 115 -14.01 8.82 -9.39
N HIS A 116 -15.33 8.59 -9.32
CA HIS A 116 -15.96 7.95 -8.17
C HIS A 116 -15.40 6.54 -7.90
N VAL A 117 -15.02 5.80 -8.95
CA VAL A 117 -14.44 4.47 -8.82
C VAL A 117 -13.08 4.57 -8.14
N CYS A 118 -12.18 5.40 -8.65
CA CYS A 118 -10.86 5.58 -8.04
C CYS A 118 -10.95 6.15 -6.62
N ALA A 119 -11.89 7.08 -6.36
CA ALA A 119 -12.13 7.63 -5.03
C ALA A 119 -12.59 6.53 -4.05
N PHE A 120 -13.52 5.67 -4.46
CA PHE A 120 -13.98 4.54 -3.66
C PHE A 120 -12.85 3.57 -3.33
N TRP A 121 -12.10 3.12 -4.34
CA TRP A 121 -10.99 2.19 -4.13
C TRP A 121 -9.82 2.80 -3.35
N SER A 122 -9.63 4.11 -3.43
CA SER A 122 -8.67 4.84 -2.58
C SER A 122 -9.11 4.91 -1.12
N SER A 123 -10.42 5.00 -0.88
CA SER A 123 -11.01 4.99 0.47
C SER A 123 -10.84 3.62 1.11
N LEU A 124 -11.13 2.55 0.36
CA LEU A 124 -10.88 1.19 0.79
C LEU A 124 -9.39 0.91 1.03
N PHE A 125 -8.51 1.46 0.19
CA PHE A 125 -7.07 1.34 0.37
C PHE A 125 -6.61 1.92 1.72
N ALA A 126 -7.11 3.10 2.08
CA ALA A 126 -6.74 3.72 3.35
C ALA A 126 -7.21 2.88 4.56
N LEU A 127 -8.41 2.30 4.47
CA LEU A 127 -8.96 1.43 5.51
C LEU A 127 -8.26 0.06 5.55
N SER A 128 -7.84 -0.48 4.40
CA SER A 128 -7.21 -1.81 4.32
C SER A 128 -5.95 -1.89 5.15
N LYS A 129 -5.22 -0.78 5.37
CA LYS A 129 -3.98 -0.79 6.16
C LYS A 129 -4.18 -1.23 7.61
N ILE A 130 -5.35 -0.97 8.20
CA ILE A 130 -5.71 -1.53 9.51
C ILE A 130 -5.99 -3.03 9.39
N VAL A 131 -6.73 -3.45 8.37
CA VAL A 131 -7.06 -4.86 8.15
C VAL A 131 -5.78 -5.67 7.99
N GLU A 132 -4.83 -5.18 7.20
CA GLU A 132 -3.51 -5.79 6.94
C GLU A 132 -2.68 -6.04 8.22
N LEU A 133 -2.98 -5.39 9.35
CA LEU A 133 -2.35 -5.71 10.64
C LEU A 133 -2.62 -7.14 11.11
N GLY A 134 -3.70 -7.76 10.61
CA GLY A 134 -4.01 -9.17 10.83
C GLY A 134 -2.90 -10.12 10.39
N ASP A 135 -2.09 -9.74 9.39
CA ASP A 135 -0.92 -10.53 8.95
C ASP A 135 0.03 -10.83 10.10
N THR A 136 0.31 -9.80 10.91
CA THR A 136 1.22 -9.95 12.06
C THR A 136 0.61 -10.84 13.14
N VAL A 137 -0.71 -10.81 13.32
CA VAL A 137 -1.41 -11.68 14.27
C VAL A 137 -1.21 -13.15 13.86
N PHE A 138 -1.36 -13.48 12.57
CA PHE A 138 -1.08 -14.83 12.08
C PHE A 138 0.39 -15.24 12.29
N ILE A 139 1.35 -14.32 12.09
CA ILE A 139 2.77 -14.58 12.34
C ILE A 139 3.00 -14.95 13.81
N VAL A 140 2.45 -14.16 14.75
CA VAL A 140 2.62 -14.38 16.19
C VAL A 140 1.97 -15.70 16.64
N LEU A 141 0.71 -15.95 16.24
CA LEU A 141 -0.02 -17.17 16.63
C LEU A 141 0.61 -18.45 16.05
N ARG A 142 1.24 -18.36 14.88
CA ARG A 142 1.95 -19.48 14.24
C ARG A 142 3.43 -19.59 14.65
N LYS A 143 3.88 -18.77 15.61
CA LYS A 143 5.28 -18.70 16.07
C LYS A 143 6.29 -18.50 14.93
N GLN A 144 5.92 -17.74 13.91
CA GLN A 144 6.84 -17.38 12.82
C GLN A 144 7.73 -16.20 13.27
N PRO A 145 8.95 -16.07 12.74
CA PRO A 145 9.85 -14.99 13.11
C PRO A 145 9.27 -13.64 12.66
N LEU A 146 8.90 -12.80 13.64
CA LEU A 146 8.48 -11.43 13.40
C LEU A 146 9.69 -10.55 13.14
N ILE A 147 10.00 -10.31 11.86
CA ILE A 147 11.13 -9.48 11.43
C ILE A 147 10.85 -7.99 11.60
N PHE A 148 11.90 -7.19 11.85
CA PHE A 148 11.80 -5.73 11.99
C PHE A 148 11.09 -5.07 10.82
N LEU A 149 11.49 -5.43 9.59
CA LEU A 149 10.93 -4.89 8.35
C LEU A 149 9.40 -4.96 8.32
N HIS A 150 8.80 -6.05 8.80
CA HIS A 150 7.36 -6.28 8.70
C HIS A 150 6.57 -5.31 9.59
N TRP A 151 6.81 -5.32 10.91
CA TRP A 151 6.04 -4.47 11.81
C TRP A 151 6.40 -2.98 11.67
N TYR A 152 7.65 -2.65 11.33
CA TYR A 152 8.06 -1.28 11.00
C TYR A 152 7.29 -0.76 9.79
N HIS A 153 7.22 -1.55 8.71
CA HIS A 153 6.45 -1.24 7.51
C HIS A 153 4.97 -1.01 7.85
N HIS A 154 4.30 -1.95 8.52
CA HIS A 154 2.87 -1.85 8.81
C HIS A 154 2.51 -0.59 9.62
N ILE A 155 3.32 -0.18 10.58
CA ILE A 155 3.08 1.05 11.35
C ILE A 155 3.25 2.29 10.48
N THR A 156 4.37 2.37 9.76
CA THR A 156 4.74 3.56 8.99
C THR A 156 3.83 3.77 7.78
N VAL A 157 3.40 2.72 7.08
CA VAL A 157 2.43 2.86 5.98
C VAL A 157 1.05 3.29 6.45
N ILE A 158 0.61 2.88 7.66
CA ILE A 158 -0.66 3.35 8.23
C ILE A 158 -0.60 4.86 8.45
N TYR A 159 0.44 5.34 9.13
CA TYR A 159 0.62 6.78 9.38
C TYR A 159 0.66 7.57 8.08
N PHE A 160 1.48 7.13 7.13
CA PHE A 160 1.65 7.81 5.86
C PHE A 160 0.35 7.83 5.06
N THR A 161 -0.31 6.68 4.90
CA THR A 161 -1.54 6.57 4.10
C THR A 161 -2.67 7.40 4.69
N TRP A 162 -2.89 7.35 6.00
CA TRP A 162 -3.98 8.06 6.65
C TRP A 162 -3.79 9.57 6.60
N TYR A 163 -2.56 10.03 6.82
CA TYR A 163 -2.22 11.44 6.70
C TYR A 163 -2.34 11.95 5.26
N SER A 164 -1.80 11.20 4.28
CA SER A 164 -1.88 11.56 2.85
C SER A 164 -3.31 11.57 2.32
N TYR A 165 -4.14 10.62 2.76
CA TYR A 165 -5.54 10.52 2.35
C TYR A 165 -6.39 11.65 2.94
N ALA A 166 -6.19 12.02 4.21
CA ALA A 166 -6.89 13.16 4.81
C ALA A 166 -6.62 14.49 4.07
N LEU A 167 -5.42 14.62 3.52
CA LEU A 167 -5.00 15.78 2.72
C LEU A 167 -5.35 15.68 1.23
N LEU A 168 -5.97 14.58 0.77
CA LEU A 168 -6.32 14.34 -0.65
C LEU A 168 -5.14 14.56 -1.59
N MET A 169 -3.99 14.00 -1.24
CA MET A 169 -2.77 14.25 -1.99
C MET A 169 -2.77 13.61 -3.38
N GLY A 170 -2.44 14.37 -4.41
CA GLY A 170 -2.37 13.90 -5.80
C GLY A 170 -1.39 12.74 -5.99
N THR A 171 -0.25 12.79 -5.30
CA THR A 171 0.80 11.76 -5.35
C THR A 171 0.31 10.39 -4.91
N SER A 172 -0.74 10.35 -4.08
CA SER A 172 -1.28 9.10 -3.55
C SER A 172 -1.85 8.20 -4.66
N ARG A 173 -2.22 8.74 -5.82
CA ARG A 173 -2.61 7.96 -7.02
C ARG A 173 -1.57 6.88 -7.34
N TRP A 174 -0.32 7.28 -7.48
CA TRP A 174 0.79 6.37 -7.77
C TRP A 174 0.99 5.35 -6.65
N TYR A 175 0.95 5.81 -5.39
CA TYR A 175 1.18 4.94 -4.25
C TYR A 175 0.14 3.82 -4.12
N ILE A 176 -1.13 4.17 -4.38
CA ILE A 176 -2.26 3.25 -4.31
C ILE A 176 -2.14 2.21 -5.43
N VAL A 177 -2.00 2.65 -6.69
CA VAL A 177 -1.97 1.75 -7.85
C VAL A 177 -0.80 0.77 -7.76
N MET A 178 0.41 1.26 -7.46
CA MET A 178 1.58 0.39 -7.37
C MET A 178 1.48 -0.59 -6.20
N ASN A 179 0.94 -0.17 -5.07
CA ASN A 179 0.76 -1.05 -3.92
C ASN A 179 -0.30 -2.13 -4.19
N TYR A 180 -1.45 -1.77 -4.77
CA TYR A 180 -2.44 -2.76 -5.19
C TYR A 180 -1.85 -3.78 -6.15
N PHE A 181 -1.09 -3.34 -7.14
CA PHE A 181 -0.46 -4.23 -8.10
C PHE A 181 0.50 -5.22 -7.43
N VAL A 182 1.42 -4.74 -6.59
CA VAL A 182 2.39 -5.61 -5.90
C VAL A 182 1.73 -6.50 -4.86
N HIS A 183 0.75 -5.98 -4.10
CA HIS A 183 0.00 -6.77 -3.12
C HIS A 183 -0.85 -7.86 -3.76
N SER A 184 -1.37 -7.65 -4.97
CA SER A 184 -2.05 -8.69 -5.75
C SER A 184 -1.17 -9.93 -5.92
N TRP A 185 0.09 -9.74 -6.31
CA TRP A 185 1.05 -10.84 -6.46
C TRP A 185 1.51 -11.42 -5.12
N MET A 186 1.81 -10.56 -4.15
CA MET A 186 2.30 -10.97 -2.83
C MET A 186 1.26 -11.82 -2.08
N TYR A 187 0.02 -11.36 -1.96
CA TYR A 187 -1.03 -12.09 -1.25
C TYR A 187 -1.47 -13.34 -2.00
N SER A 188 -1.48 -13.33 -3.34
CA SER A 188 -1.71 -14.56 -4.12
C SER A 188 -0.66 -15.62 -3.80
N TYR A 189 0.62 -15.23 -3.71
CA TYR A 189 1.69 -16.13 -3.30
C TYR A 189 1.50 -16.64 -1.87
N TYR A 190 1.10 -15.79 -0.92
CA TYR A 190 0.82 -16.21 0.46
C TYR A 190 -0.37 -17.15 0.58
N ALA A 191 -1.44 -16.91 -0.18
CA ALA A 191 -2.60 -17.81 -0.25
C ALA A 191 -2.19 -19.20 -0.75
N LEU A 192 -1.46 -19.26 -1.87
CA LEU A 192 -0.94 -20.52 -2.41
C LEU A 192 -0.02 -21.25 -1.41
N LYS A 193 0.89 -20.53 -0.75
CA LYS A 193 1.76 -21.09 0.29
C LYS A 193 0.99 -21.61 1.50
N ALA A 194 -0.11 -20.97 1.88
CA ALA A 194 -0.98 -21.41 2.97
C ALA A 194 -1.80 -22.65 2.62
N MET A 195 -2.16 -22.82 1.33
CA MET A 195 -2.77 -24.03 0.76
C MET A 195 -1.78 -25.19 0.53
N GLU A 196 -0.56 -25.08 1.05
CA GLU A 196 0.52 -26.07 0.88
C GLU A 196 1.01 -26.28 -0.55
N ILE A 197 0.58 -25.42 -1.47
CA ILE A 197 1.19 -25.32 -2.79
C ILE A 197 2.59 -24.72 -2.57
N LYS A 198 3.59 -25.27 -3.26
CA LYS A 198 4.99 -24.82 -3.16
C LYS A 198 5.38 -24.09 -4.44
N PRO A 199 5.06 -22.78 -4.59
CA PRO A 199 5.50 -22.04 -5.75
C PRO A 199 7.04 -22.08 -5.88
N PRO A 200 7.57 -22.14 -7.10
CA PRO A 200 9.01 -22.15 -7.33
C PRO A 200 9.67 -20.89 -6.76
N ARG A 201 10.93 -21.03 -6.34
CA ARG A 201 11.73 -19.94 -5.75
C ARG A 201 11.78 -18.69 -6.64
N PHE A 202 11.75 -18.86 -7.96
CA PHE A 202 11.73 -17.75 -8.91
C PHE A 202 10.54 -16.80 -8.69
N ILE A 203 9.35 -17.30 -8.36
CA ILE A 203 8.18 -16.45 -8.09
C ILE A 203 8.40 -15.59 -6.84
N ALA A 204 8.97 -16.17 -5.77
CA ALA A 204 9.29 -15.40 -4.57
C ALA A 204 10.34 -14.30 -4.84
N MET A 205 11.35 -14.61 -5.66
CA MET A 205 12.34 -13.62 -6.11
C MET A 205 11.68 -12.52 -6.95
N MET A 206 10.84 -12.87 -7.92
CA MET A 206 10.09 -11.92 -8.74
C MET A 206 9.28 -10.96 -7.88
N ILE A 207 8.52 -11.46 -6.90
CA ILE A 207 7.72 -10.61 -6.00
C ILE A 207 8.60 -9.66 -5.19
N THR A 208 9.74 -10.14 -4.67
CA THR A 208 10.65 -9.28 -3.90
C THR A 208 11.30 -8.22 -4.81
N THR A 209 11.60 -8.56 -6.07
CA THR A 209 12.05 -7.61 -7.09
C THR A 209 10.97 -6.57 -7.40
N MET A 210 9.72 -6.97 -7.55
CA MET A 210 8.60 -6.04 -7.76
C MET A 210 8.45 -5.07 -6.57
N GLN A 211 8.60 -5.54 -5.34
CA GLN A 211 8.61 -4.69 -4.15
C GLN A 211 9.77 -3.69 -4.16
N LEU A 212 10.98 -4.11 -4.57
CA LEU A 212 12.13 -3.20 -4.71
C LEU A 212 11.90 -2.13 -5.77
N VAL A 213 11.39 -2.53 -6.94
CA VAL A 213 11.03 -1.59 -8.02
C VAL A 213 9.97 -0.61 -7.53
N GLN A 214 8.97 -1.07 -6.78
CA GLN A 214 7.96 -0.20 -6.16
C GLN A 214 8.59 0.88 -5.26
N MET A 215 9.61 0.54 -4.46
CA MET A 215 10.28 1.53 -3.61
C MET A 215 11.06 2.57 -4.43
N VAL A 216 11.71 2.14 -5.52
CA VAL A 216 12.44 3.05 -6.43
C VAL A 216 11.47 3.99 -7.15
N VAL A 217 10.39 3.46 -7.71
CA VAL A 217 9.36 4.26 -8.40
C VAL A 217 8.68 5.21 -7.41
N GLY A 218 8.33 4.73 -6.21
CA GLY A 218 7.75 5.56 -5.15
C GLY A 218 8.67 6.70 -4.74
N PHE A 219 9.97 6.43 -4.56
CA PHE A 219 10.96 7.45 -4.26
C PHE A 219 11.07 8.50 -5.38
N PHE A 220 11.12 8.06 -6.65
CA PHE A 220 11.19 8.95 -7.80
C PHE A 220 9.95 9.85 -7.93
N VAL A 221 8.75 9.27 -7.83
CA VAL A 221 7.48 10.02 -7.91
C VAL A 221 7.37 11.02 -6.76
N THR A 222 7.74 10.62 -5.54
CA THR A 222 7.73 11.53 -4.38
C THR A 222 8.75 12.66 -4.55
N GLY A 223 9.93 12.36 -5.08
CA GLY A 223 10.98 13.35 -5.36
C GLY A 223 10.57 14.35 -6.44
N ALA A 224 9.91 13.87 -7.50
CA ALA A 224 9.33 14.72 -8.54
C ALA A 224 8.24 15.64 -7.95
N ALA A 225 7.37 15.12 -7.08
CA ALA A 225 6.39 15.95 -6.37
C ALA A 225 7.06 17.03 -5.52
N TYR A 226 8.09 16.66 -4.73
CA TYR A 226 8.85 17.62 -3.93
C TYR A 226 9.47 18.72 -4.79
N TYR A 227 10.05 18.35 -5.93
CA TYR A 227 10.63 19.28 -6.90
C TYR A 227 9.58 20.25 -7.46
N TYR A 228 8.42 19.75 -7.91
CA TYR A 228 7.35 20.58 -8.45
C TYR A 228 6.77 21.56 -7.41
N ILE A 229 6.62 21.12 -6.15
CA ILE A 229 6.21 22.01 -5.06
C ILE A 229 7.23 23.14 -4.85
N LYS A 230 8.53 22.86 -4.98
CA LYS A 230 9.60 23.83 -4.71
C LYS A 230 9.79 24.86 -5.82
N ILE A 231 9.62 24.47 -7.08
CA ILE A 231 9.70 25.39 -8.21
C ILE A 231 8.51 26.35 -8.22
N GLY A 232 7.33 25.90 -7.76
CA GLY A 232 6.18 26.78 -7.54
C GLY A 232 5.56 27.37 -8.81
N GLU A 233 5.98 26.92 -10.00
CA GLU A 233 5.43 27.37 -11.29
C GLU A 233 4.01 26.85 -11.56
N LYS A 234 3.61 25.74 -10.93
CA LYS A 234 2.31 25.09 -11.11
C LYS A 234 1.75 24.57 -9.79
N GLU A 235 0.43 24.60 -9.62
CA GLU A 235 -0.23 24.10 -8.42
C GLU A 235 -0.12 22.57 -8.30
N CYS A 236 0.33 22.11 -7.14
CA CYS A 236 0.49 20.69 -6.84
C CYS A 236 -0.21 20.36 -5.52
N HIS A 237 -1.18 19.43 -5.55
CA HIS A 237 -1.90 18.95 -4.36
C HIS A 237 -1.02 18.00 -3.54
N ALA A 238 0.11 18.49 -3.05
CA ALA A 238 1.03 17.80 -2.17
C ALA A 238 1.72 18.80 -1.24
N THR A 239 2.03 18.39 -0.02
CA THR A 239 2.73 19.23 0.96
C THR A 239 4.21 18.84 1.04
N THR A 240 5.08 19.83 1.28
CA THR A 240 6.53 19.61 1.44
C THR A 240 6.83 18.65 2.58
N PHE A 241 6.09 18.75 3.69
CA PHE A 241 6.22 17.86 4.83
C PHE A 241 5.90 16.41 4.45
N ASN A 242 4.75 16.16 3.80
CA ASN A 242 4.39 14.81 3.40
C ASN A 242 5.38 14.24 2.37
N ALA A 243 5.79 15.04 1.38
CA ALA A 243 6.77 14.61 0.39
C ALA A 243 8.12 14.26 1.04
N ALA A 244 8.57 15.04 2.03
CA ALA A 244 9.79 14.72 2.79
C ALA A 244 9.63 13.42 3.60
N CYS A 245 8.50 13.22 4.29
CA CYS A 245 8.20 11.98 5.00
C CYS A 245 8.13 10.78 4.05
N GLY A 246 7.52 10.94 2.88
CA GLY A 246 7.41 9.91 1.85
C GLY A 246 8.77 9.50 1.29
N LEU A 247 9.64 10.47 1.00
CA LEU A 247 11.03 10.22 0.55
C LEU A 247 11.79 9.41 1.59
N LEU A 248 11.72 9.82 2.86
CA LEU A 248 12.36 9.09 3.97
C LEU A 248 11.81 7.67 4.10
N MET A 249 10.49 7.51 4.01
CA MET A 249 9.81 6.22 4.09
C MET A 249 10.26 5.28 2.96
N TYR A 250 10.15 5.69 1.70
CA TYR A 250 10.55 4.89 0.53
C TYR A 250 12.04 4.54 0.55
N PHE A 251 12.90 5.49 0.94
CA PHE A 251 14.33 5.22 1.09
C PHE A 251 14.58 4.17 2.18
N SER A 252 13.95 4.30 3.35
CA SER A 252 14.09 3.33 4.44
C SER A 252 13.63 1.92 4.02
N TYR A 253 12.54 1.83 3.26
CA TYR A 253 12.03 0.55 2.76
C TYR A 253 12.95 -0.04 1.70
N PHE A 254 13.45 0.77 0.76
CA PHE A 254 14.41 0.31 -0.24
C PHE A 254 15.62 -0.36 0.43
N VAL A 255 16.23 0.30 1.43
CA VAL A 255 17.37 -0.25 2.16
C VAL A 255 17.00 -1.57 2.86
N LEU A 256 15.86 -1.62 3.56
CA LEU A 256 15.44 -2.82 4.28
C LEU A 256 15.11 -4.00 3.34
N PHE A 257 14.42 -3.75 2.23
CA PHE A 257 14.12 -4.77 1.23
C PHE A 257 15.37 -5.21 0.47
N ALA A 258 16.32 -4.31 0.19
CA ALA A 258 17.57 -4.66 -0.47
C ALA A 258 18.44 -5.55 0.44
N MET A 259 18.52 -5.23 1.73
CA MET A 259 19.18 -6.09 2.72
C MET A 259 18.49 -7.45 2.84
N TYR A 260 17.15 -7.47 2.86
CA TYR A 260 16.38 -8.72 2.88
C TYR A 260 16.63 -9.57 1.64
N PHE A 261 16.61 -8.97 0.45
CA PHE A 261 16.89 -9.64 -0.83
C PHE A 261 18.31 -10.21 -0.84
N TYR A 262 19.30 -9.41 -0.47
CA TYR A 262 20.69 -9.84 -0.38
C TYR A 262 20.83 -11.04 0.56
N LYS A 263 20.32 -10.94 1.79
CA LYS A 263 20.43 -12.00 2.79
C LYS A 263 19.74 -13.30 2.37
N THR A 264 18.57 -13.19 1.74
CA THR A 264 17.71 -14.34 1.41
C THR A 264 18.11 -15.03 0.12
N TYR A 265 18.57 -14.28 -0.89
CA TYR A 265 18.78 -14.81 -2.23
C TYR A 265 20.25 -14.83 -2.68
N LEU A 266 21.08 -13.88 -2.22
CA LEU A 266 22.45 -13.70 -2.69
C LEU A 266 23.52 -14.12 -1.68
N SER A 267 23.27 -13.95 -0.38
CA SER A 267 24.21 -14.41 0.65
C SER A 267 24.20 -15.94 0.65
N GLY A 268 25.37 -16.54 0.41
CA GLY A 268 25.55 -17.98 0.24
C GLY A 268 25.23 -18.85 1.46
N ASN A 269 24.57 -18.32 2.50
CA ASN A 269 24.17 -19.04 3.71
C ASN A 269 23.02 -20.05 3.50
N SER A 270 22.72 -20.43 2.25
CA SER A 270 21.87 -21.61 1.94
C SER A 270 22.69 -22.89 1.67
N ARG A 271 23.90 -23.00 2.24
CA ARG A 271 24.68 -24.26 2.29
C ARG A 271 24.83 -24.77 3.73
N THR A 272 23.71 -25.18 4.32
CA THR A 272 23.67 -26.26 5.33
C THR A 272 22.22 -26.70 5.53
N LYS A 273 21.74 -27.56 4.64
CA LYS A 273 20.94 -28.70 5.11
C LYS A 273 21.96 -29.59 5.82
N VAL A 274 22.06 -29.45 7.14
CA VAL A 274 22.55 -30.56 7.97
C VAL A 274 21.40 -31.58 8.00
N GLU A 275 21.79 -32.84 7.83
CA GLU A 275 20.96 -34.05 7.85
C GLU A 275 19.89 -34.06 8.95
#